data_AF-A0A6I2YAV3-F1
#
_entry.id   AF-A0A6I2YAV3-F1
#
_cell.length_a   1.000
_cell.length_b   1.000
_cell.length_c   1.000
_cell.angle_alpha   90.00
_cell.angle_beta   90.00
_cell.angle_gamma   90.00
#
_symmetry.space_group_name_H-M   'P 1'
#
loop_
_entity.id
_entity.type
_entity.pdbx_description
1 polymer ?
#
loop_
_entity_poly.entity_id
_entity_poly.type
_entity_poly.pdbx_seq_one_letter_code
_entity_poly.pdbx_strand_id
1 'polypeptide(L)'
;MTSTLRSQPTRRIKTGLVAIAVAACLSVFASPAMADVSGDFTYTDSGTAVTITGCSATCPATLTIPSSIGGHPVTVIGDSAFIAKSSIERVTIPNSVVTIASQAFSGNSGLKSVTFQRVSKVATIGGFAFYNAPNLEAITLPPSLVTIDEAAFQSAIKLASLTIPSKVTTIGDGAFATLVSLNRLSFAAPSHVTTIGLSAFQSAVKLTSVSLPSTLASIGAFAFEGSTLLSSISFAGIAPTVGGAAFDAIATVPLALVSANLTGYGVAGSDFHGLTVRNPVLALTKGKVKATRSLVTWTTSVMAPGAGKIKLTATTRAGRRVTTHCTVNVTSTAAGVYAVACKIGKSGRGALRRGPLKLTITTAFTPTVGRKTTKVQALTLKRAR
;
A
#
# COMPACT_ATOMS: atom_id res chain seq x y z
N MET A 1 -45.35 -78.27 -56.01
CA MET A 1 -46.17 -77.50 -56.95
C MET A 1 -45.70 -76.05 -56.84
N THR A 2 -44.78 -75.60 -57.71
CA THR A 2 -45.06 -74.70 -58.87
C THR A 2 -45.73 -73.40 -58.40
N SER A 3 -45.27 -72.18 -58.65
CA SER A 3 -44.35 -71.68 -59.69
C SER A 3 -44.15 -70.16 -59.52
N THR A 4 -43.14 -69.65 -60.24
CA THR A 4 -43.12 -68.37 -60.99
C THR A 4 -43.03 -67.02 -60.27
N LEU A 5 -41.82 -66.45 -60.43
CA LEU A 5 -41.54 -65.03 -60.64
C LEU A 5 -42.52 -64.34 -61.60
N ARG A 6 -42.89 -63.08 -61.30
CA ARG A 6 -43.35 -62.11 -62.31
C ARG A 6 -42.76 -60.72 -62.02
N SER A 7 -42.52 -60.03 -63.12
CA SER A 7 -41.68 -58.86 -63.40
C SER A 7 -42.24 -57.50 -62.95
N GLN A 8 -41.30 -56.61 -62.57
CA GLN A 8 -41.15 -55.14 -62.74
C GLN A 8 -42.27 -54.33 -63.48
N PRO A 9 -42.41 -53.01 -63.15
CA PRO A 9 -41.64 -52.00 -63.90
C PRO A 9 -40.97 -50.89 -63.06
N THR A 10 -39.86 -50.44 -63.61
CA THR A 10 -39.01 -49.29 -63.27
C THR A 10 -39.75 -47.95 -63.13
N ARG A 11 -39.38 -47.17 -62.10
CA ARG A 11 -39.36 -45.70 -62.20
C ARG A 11 -38.11 -45.14 -61.50
N ARG A 12 -37.15 -44.68 -62.31
CA ARG A 12 -36.02 -43.86 -61.86
C ARG A 12 -36.53 -42.43 -61.64
N ILE A 13 -36.38 -41.88 -60.44
CA ILE A 13 -36.09 -40.45 -60.24
C ILE A 13 -35.00 -40.36 -59.17
N LYS A 14 -33.98 -39.56 -59.49
CA LYS A 14 -32.73 -39.35 -58.76
C LYS A 14 -32.92 -38.41 -57.55
N THR A 15 -31.90 -38.48 -56.68
CA THR A 15 -31.28 -37.41 -55.85
C THR A 15 -31.99 -36.93 -54.59
N GLY A 16 -31.28 -37.04 -53.46
CA GLY A 16 -31.56 -36.29 -52.23
C GLY A 16 -31.11 -37.00 -50.95
N LEU A 17 -29.79 -37.11 -50.74
CA LEU A 17 -29.18 -37.57 -49.49
C LEU A 17 -29.39 -36.52 -48.39
N VAL A 18 -30.18 -36.80 -47.36
CA VAL A 18 -30.11 -36.09 -46.07
C VAL A 18 -30.26 -37.14 -44.95
N ALA A 19 -29.13 -37.47 -44.33
CA ALA A 19 -29.06 -38.30 -43.14
C ALA A 19 -29.58 -37.49 -41.95
N ILE A 20 -30.69 -37.92 -41.36
CA ILE A 20 -31.19 -37.40 -40.09
C ILE A 20 -30.48 -38.18 -38.98
N ALA A 21 -29.44 -37.57 -38.40
CA ALA A 21 -28.72 -38.11 -37.26
C ALA A 21 -29.55 -37.96 -35.98
N VAL A 22 -29.67 -39.07 -35.27
CA VAL A 22 -30.37 -39.25 -34.00
C VAL A 22 -29.73 -38.38 -32.91
N ALA A 23 -30.55 -37.58 -32.22
CA ALA A 23 -30.15 -36.85 -31.03
C ALA A 23 -29.92 -37.83 -29.86
N ALA A 24 -28.67 -38.25 -29.65
CA ALA A 24 -28.24 -38.91 -28.43
C ALA A 24 -28.01 -37.83 -27.36
N CYS A 25 -28.86 -37.86 -26.34
CA CYS A 25 -28.75 -37.07 -25.12
C CYS A 25 -27.42 -37.45 -24.41
N LEU A 26 -26.36 -36.66 -24.63
CA LEU A 26 -25.12 -36.80 -23.87
C LEU A 26 -25.36 -36.31 -22.44
N SER A 27 -25.57 -37.25 -21.53
CA SER A 27 -25.45 -37.04 -20.10
C SER A 27 -24.04 -36.51 -19.79
N VAL A 28 -23.96 -35.28 -19.31
CA VAL A 28 -22.75 -34.70 -18.72
C VAL A 28 -22.48 -35.46 -17.43
N PHE A 29 -21.68 -36.52 -17.53
CA PHE A 29 -21.02 -37.08 -16.37
C PHE A 29 -19.96 -36.07 -15.94
N ALA A 30 -20.25 -35.33 -14.87
CA ALA A 30 -19.24 -34.59 -14.14
C ALA A 30 -18.30 -35.61 -13.48
N SER A 31 -17.30 -36.06 -14.25
CA SER A 31 -16.17 -36.81 -13.73
C SER A 31 -15.47 -35.98 -12.64
N PRO A 32 -14.93 -36.60 -11.57
CA PRO A 32 -14.11 -35.87 -10.61
C PRO A 32 -13.02 -35.13 -11.39
N ALA A 33 -12.85 -33.82 -11.12
CA ALA A 33 -11.93 -32.96 -11.84
C ALA A 33 -10.50 -33.51 -11.73
N MET A 34 -10.11 -34.36 -12.68
CA MET A 34 -8.75 -34.87 -12.78
C MET A 34 -7.86 -33.69 -13.19
N ALA A 35 -6.79 -33.47 -12.43
CA ALA A 35 -5.81 -32.48 -12.77
C ALA A 35 -5.18 -32.84 -14.14
N ASP A 36 -5.33 -31.94 -15.11
CA ASP A 36 -4.73 -32.05 -16.43
C ASP A 36 -3.33 -31.40 -16.42
N VAL A 37 -2.52 -31.66 -17.44
CA VAL A 37 -1.13 -31.19 -17.55
C VAL A 37 -0.97 -30.34 -18.81
N SER A 38 -0.47 -29.12 -18.65
CA SER A 38 -0.12 -28.22 -19.75
C SER A 38 1.29 -27.68 -19.56
N GLY A 39 2.26 -28.25 -20.30
CA GLY A 39 3.68 -27.94 -20.12
C GLY A 39 4.15 -28.31 -18.71
N ASP A 40 4.65 -27.34 -17.96
CA ASP A 40 5.16 -27.54 -16.60
C ASP A 40 4.06 -27.51 -15.52
N PHE A 41 2.79 -27.32 -15.89
CA PHE A 41 1.71 -27.06 -14.94
C PHE A 41 0.71 -28.21 -14.84
N THR A 42 0.26 -28.50 -13.63
CA THR A 42 -0.98 -29.25 -13.38
C THR A 42 -2.12 -28.26 -13.14
N TYR A 43 -3.32 -28.55 -13.63
CA TYR A 43 -4.45 -27.63 -13.57
C TYR A 43 -5.81 -28.32 -13.58
N THR A 44 -6.86 -27.61 -13.16
CA THR A 44 -8.26 -27.99 -13.36
C THR A 44 -8.95 -26.95 -14.23
N ASP A 45 -9.81 -27.40 -15.15
CA ASP A 45 -10.58 -26.56 -16.05
C ASP A 45 -12.08 -26.76 -15.82
N SER A 46 -12.78 -25.65 -15.58
CA SER A 46 -14.24 -25.63 -15.40
C SER A 46 -15.01 -25.41 -16.71
N GLY A 47 -14.32 -25.27 -17.84
CA GLY A 47 -14.89 -24.88 -19.14
C GLY A 47 -15.14 -23.37 -19.26
N THR A 48 -14.83 -22.59 -18.22
CA THR A 48 -14.90 -21.10 -18.26
C THR A 48 -13.67 -20.44 -17.65
N ALA A 49 -12.98 -21.14 -16.75
CA ALA A 49 -11.80 -20.67 -16.06
C ALA A 49 -10.92 -21.85 -15.63
N VAL A 50 -9.61 -21.60 -15.61
CA VAL A 50 -8.58 -22.55 -15.23
C VAL A 50 -7.99 -22.20 -13.86
N THR A 51 -7.84 -23.23 -13.03
CA THR A 51 -7.11 -23.16 -11.75
C THR A 51 -5.82 -23.95 -11.85
N ILE A 52 -4.68 -23.32 -11.60
CA ILE A 52 -3.40 -24.03 -11.52
C ILE A 52 -3.34 -24.76 -10.19
N THR A 53 -3.14 -26.08 -10.22
CA THR A 53 -3.05 -26.94 -9.04
C THR A 53 -1.62 -27.33 -8.70
N GLY A 54 -0.64 -26.96 -9.55
CA GLY A 54 0.77 -27.06 -9.25
C GLY A 54 1.66 -27.20 -10.47
N CYS A 55 2.80 -27.87 -10.28
CA CYS A 55 3.69 -28.24 -11.39
C CYS A 55 3.54 -29.72 -11.74
N SER A 56 4.04 -30.09 -12.92
CA SER A 56 4.35 -31.45 -13.31
C SER A 56 5.55 -32.01 -12.49
N ALA A 57 6.24 -33.04 -13.00
CA ALA A 57 7.28 -33.78 -12.28
C ALA A 57 8.38 -32.90 -11.64
N THR A 58 8.71 -31.76 -12.24
CA THR A 58 9.63 -30.76 -11.67
C THR A 58 9.11 -29.34 -11.92
N CYS A 59 9.30 -28.43 -10.95
CA CYS A 59 9.00 -27.01 -11.14
C CYS A 59 10.23 -26.28 -11.68
N PRO A 60 10.11 -25.49 -12.76
CA PRO A 60 11.22 -24.68 -13.26
C PRO A 60 11.61 -23.59 -12.26
N ALA A 61 12.87 -23.16 -12.32
CA ALA A 61 13.36 -22.08 -11.45
C ALA A 61 12.72 -20.71 -11.76
N THR A 62 12.34 -20.48 -13.02
CA THR A 62 11.57 -19.31 -13.43
C THR A 62 10.19 -19.76 -13.90
N LEU A 63 9.20 -19.53 -13.06
CA LEU A 63 7.82 -19.92 -13.28
C LEU A 63 7.05 -18.78 -13.95
N THR A 64 6.65 -18.95 -15.21
CA THR A 64 5.79 -18.00 -15.92
C THR A 64 4.42 -18.63 -16.12
N ILE A 65 3.44 -18.22 -15.32
CA ILE A 65 2.09 -18.78 -15.39
C ILE A 65 1.41 -18.28 -16.67
N PRO A 66 0.85 -19.16 -17.52
CA PRO A 66 0.18 -18.75 -18.74
C PRO A 66 -1.12 -18.01 -18.42
N SER A 67 -1.51 -17.04 -19.26
CA SER A 67 -2.77 -16.30 -19.08
C SER A 67 -4.01 -17.13 -19.44
N SER A 68 -3.84 -18.22 -20.20
CA SER A 68 -4.90 -19.14 -20.59
C SER A 68 -4.35 -20.54 -20.85
N ILE A 69 -5.15 -21.56 -20.55
CA ILE A 69 -4.90 -22.97 -20.91
C ILE A 69 -6.19 -23.50 -21.54
N GLY A 70 -6.10 -24.27 -22.63
CA GLY A 70 -7.29 -24.85 -23.28
C GLY A 70 -8.27 -23.82 -23.88
N GLY A 71 -7.85 -22.57 -24.10
CA GLY A 71 -8.73 -21.47 -24.53
C GLY A 71 -9.48 -20.78 -23.39
N HIS A 72 -9.33 -21.24 -22.16
CA HIS A 72 -9.93 -20.67 -20.96
C HIS A 72 -8.91 -19.85 -20.14
N PRO A 73 -9.29 -18.72 -19.55
CA PRO A 73 -8.38 -17.88 -18.79
C PRO A 73 -7.92 -18.56 -17.48
N VAL A 74 -6.64 -18.42 -17.14
CA VAL A 74 -6.12 -18.85 -15.83
C VAL A 74 -6.47 -17.78 -14.80
N THR A 75 -7.41 -18.08 -13.90
CA THR A 75 -7.94 -17.09 -12.93
C THR A 75 -7.48 -17.35 -11.51
N VAL A 76 -7.06 -18.57 -11.17
CA VAL A 76 -6.69 -18.96 -9.81
C VAL A 76 -5.36 -19.71 -9.80
N ILE A 77 -4.50 -19.35 -8.87
CA ILE A 77 -3.41 -20.22 -8.41
C ILE A 77 -3.94 -20.92 -7.16
N GLY A 78 -4.20 -22.21 -7.28
CA GLY A 78 -4.94 -23.01 -6.30
C GLY A 78 -4.20 -23.23 -4.99
N ASP A 79 -4.93 -23.76 -4.02
CA ASP A 79 -4.40 -24.02 -2.68
C ASP A 79 -3.19 -24.95 -2.76
N SER A 80 -2.12 -24.57 -2.08
CA SER A 80 -0.86 -25.32 -2.02
C SER A 80 -0.24 -25.68 -3.38
N ALA A 81 -0.62 -25.02 -4.48
CA ALA A 81 -0.21 -25.39 -5.83
C ALA A 81 1.32 -25.54 -5.98
N PHE A 82 2.08 -24.62 -5.37
CA PHE A 82 3.54 -24.61 -5.39
C PHE A 82 4.12 -24.64 -3.98
N ILE A 83 3.54 -25.43 -3.07
CA ILE A 83 4.05 -25.58 -1.70
C ILE A 83 5.42 -26.27 -1.68
N ALA A 84 6.33 -25.75 -0.85
CA ALA A 84 7.66 -26.30 -0.55
C ALA A 84 8.52 -26.63 -1.80
N LYS A 85 8.38 -25.85 -2.86
CA LYS A 85 9.17 -25.94 -4.10
C LYS A 85 10.41 -25.07 -3.98
N SER A 86 11.48 -25.64 -3.41
CA SER A 86 12.78 -24.99 -3.27
C SER A 86 13.46 -24.62 -4.60
N SER A 87 13.04 -25.24 -5.72
CA SER A 87 13.58 -24.92 -7.04
C SER A 87 13.09 -23.58 -7.59
N ILE A 88 11.90 -23.11 -7.19
CA ILE A 88 11.31 -21.87 -7.74
C ILE A 88 12.05 -20.66 -7.18
N GLU A 89 12.65 -19.87 -8.06
CA GLU A 89 13.33 -18.63 -7.71
C GLU A 89 12.56 -17.37 -8.10
N ARG A 90 11.82 -17.43 -9.22
CA ARG A 90 11.11 -16.27 -9.78
C ARG A 90 9.73 -16.69 -10.25
N VAL A 91 8.72 -15.90 -9.93
CA VAL A 91 7.34 -16.12 -10.40
C VAL A 91 6.85 -14.91 -11.19
N THR A 92 6.27 -15.15 -12.36
CA THR A 92 5.53 -14.16 -13.15
C THR A 92 4.06 -14.55 -13.19
N ILE A 93 3.21 -13.70 -12.61
CA ILE A 93 1.77 -13.89 -12.52
C ILE A 93 1.08 -13.06 -13.61
N PRO A 94 0.29 -13.69 -14.50
CA PRO A 94 -0.34 -13.01 -15.61
C PRO A 94 -1.52 -12.15 -15.18
N ASN A 95 -1.97 -11.26 -16.07
CA ASN A 95 -3.07 -10.34 -15.79
C ASN A 95 -4.46 -11.01 -15.68
N SER A 96 -4.57 -12.29 -16.05
CA SER A 96 -5.79 -13.09 -15.94
C SER A 96 -6.06 -13.58 -14.53
N VAL A 97 -5.01 -13.73 -13.70
CA VAL A 97 -5.14 -14.25 -12.34
C VAL A 97 -5.83 -13.21 -11.45
N VAL A 98 -6.86 -13.68 -10.74
CA VAL A 98 -7.67 -12.91 -9.79
C VAL A 98 -7.33 -13.30 -8.35
N THR A 99 -7.01 -14.58 -8.12
CA THR A 99 -6.79 -15.12 -6.77
C THR A 99 -5.49 -15.91 -6.69
N ILE A 100 -4.68 -15.61 -5.68
CA ILE A 100 -3.62 -16.50 -5.19
C ILE A 100 -4.17 -17.14 -3.92
N ALA A 101 -4.48 -18.44 -3.97
CA ALA A 101 -5.15 -19.14 -2.89
C ALA A 101 -4.20 -19.48 -1.72
N SER A 102 -4.72 -20.15 -0.70
CA SER A 102 -4.00 -20.38 0.55
C SER A 102 -2.79 -21.27 0.32
N GLN A 103 -1.67 -20.95 0.98
CA GLN A 103 -0.42 -21.70 0.90
C GLN A 103 0.16 -21.87 -0.52
N ALA A 104 -0.34 -21.16 -1.54
CA ALA A 104 0.00 -21.37 -2.95
C ALA A 104 1.52 -21.40 -3.24
N PHE A 105 2.32 -20.62 -2.51
CA PHE A 105 3.79 -20.59 -2.60
C PHE A 105 4.46 -20.74 -1.22
N SER A 106 3.77 -21.35 -0.25
CA SER A 106 4.27 -21.53 1.12
C SER A 106 5.53 -22.40 1.16
N GLY A 107 6.51 -22.03 1.96
CA GLY A 107 7.75 -22.79 2.15
C GLY A 107 8.73 -22.74 0.96
N ASN A 108 8.53 -21.84 0.00
CA ASN A 108 9.42 -21.70 -1.15
C ASN A 108 10.72 -20.99 -0.76
N SER A 109 11.68 -21.76 -0.24
CA SER A 109 12.97 -21.25 0.22
C SER A 109 13.85 -20.70 -0.90
N GLY A 110 13.65 -21.09 -2.16
CA GLY A 110 14.35 -20.55 -3.31
C GLY A 110 13.80 -19.22 -3.84
N LEU A 111 12.57 -18.84 -3.46
CA LEU A 111 11.83 -17.74 -4.08
C LEU A 111 12.47 -16.39 -3.74
N LYS A 112 12.95 -15.69 -4.77
CA LYS A 112 13.62 -14.37 -4.67
C LYS A 112 12.73 -13.22 -5.08
N SER A 113 11.87 -13.42 -6.09
CA SER A 113 10.97 -12.37 -6.57
C SER A 113 9.66 -12.89 -7.13
N VAL A 114 8.61 -12.07 -6.95
CA VAL A 114 7.29 -12.28 -7.53
C VAL A 114 6.91 -11.03 -8.32
N THR A 115 6.56 -11.22 -9.58
CA THR A 115 6.18 -10.13 -10.49
C THR A 115 4.77 -10.32 -11.01
N PHE A 116 4.00 -9.25 -11.03
CA PHE A 116 2.66 -9.21 -11.59
C PHE A 116 2.71 -8.50 -12.93
N GLN A 117 2.11 -9.07 -13.97
CA GLN A 117 2.01 -8.40 -15.27
C GLN A 117 1.19 -7.10 -15.17
N ARG A 118 1.40 -6.20 -16.14
CA ARG A 118 0.66 -4.93 -16.22
C ARG A 118 -0.84 -5.19 -16.20
N VAL A 119 -1.58 -4.31 -15.52
CA VAL A 119 -3.04 -4.40 -15.37
C VAL A 119 -3.46 -5.70 -14.67
N SER A 120 -2.66 -6.17 -13.71
CA SER A 120 -2.99 -7.34 -12.88
C SER A 120 -4.39 -7.22 -12.27
N LYS A 121 -5.13 -8.34 -12.26
CA LYS A 121 -6.47 -8.45 -11.66
C LYS A 121 -6.46 -9.12 -10.28
N VAL A 122 -5.28 -9.40 -9.73
CA VAL A 122 -5.15 -10.08 -8.44
C VAL A 122 -5.79 -9.23 -7.35
N ALA A 123 -6.92 -9.69 -6.84
CA ALA A 123 -7.71 -9.04 -5.80
C ALA A 123 -7.39 -9.61 -4.41
N THR A 124 -6.97 -10.87 -4.35
CA THR A 124 -6.76 -11.61 -3.09
C THR A 124 -5.42 -12.33 -3.09
N ILE A 125 -4.68 -12.16 -2.00
CA ILE A 125 -3.55 -13.01 -1.61
C ILE A 125 -3.99 -13.77 -0.36
N GLY A 126 -4.20 -15.07 -0.51
CA GLY A 126 -4.77 -15.95 0.50
C GLY A 126 -3.83 -16.24 1.67
N GLY A 127 -4.41 -16.88 2.68
CA GLY A 127 -3.71 -17.20 3.92
C GLY A 127 -2.43 -18.00 3.66
N PHE A 128 -1.33 -17.62 4.28
CA PHE A 128 -0.04 -18.28 4.16
C PHE A 128 0.51 -18.37 2.72
N ALA A 129 -0.01 -17.59 1.75
CA ALA A 129 0.31 -17.74 0.33
C ALA A 129 1.82 -17.68 0.03
N PHE A 130 2.59 -16.83 0.72
CA PHE A 130 4.05 -16.73 0.65
C PHE A 130 4.69 -16.93 2.04
N TYR A 131 4.03 -17.70 2.91
CA TYR A 131 4.55 -18.04 4.23
C TYR A 131 5.91 -18.72 4.11
N ASN A 132 6.87 -18.33 4.97
CA ASN A 132 8.20 -18.93 5.01
C ASN A 132 8.89 -18.95 3.64
N ALA A 133 8.86 -17.81 2.93
CA ALA A 133 9.67 -17.53 1.75
C ALA A 133 10.88 -16.65 2.13
N PRO A 134 11.87 -17.17 2.86
CA PRO A 134 12.92 -16.37 3.50
C PRO A 134 13.80 -15.59 2.52
N ASN A 135 13.91 -16.05 1.27
CA ASN A 135 14.72 -15.42 0.25
C ASN A 135 13.96 -14.37 -0.58
N LEU A 136 12.68 -14.11 -0.30
CA LEU A 136 11.90 -13.12 -1.05
C LEU A 136 12.42 -11.71 -0.75
N GLU A 137 13.10 -11.13 -1.73
CA GLU A 137 13.78 -9.83 -1.62
C GLU A 137 12.89 -8.69 -2.13
N ALA A 138 12.09 -8.96 -3.15
CA ALA A 138 11.26 -7.94 -3.81
C ALA A 138 9.90 -8.50 -4.25
N ILE A 139 8.86 -7.77 -3.89
CA ILE A 139 7.51 -7.92 -4.43
C ILE A 139 6.85 -6.55 -4.57
N THR A 140 6.28 -6.29 -5.74
CA THR A 140 5.44 -5.11 -5.98
C THR A 140 3.99 -5.57 -6.00
N LEU A 141 3.26 -5.30 -4.92
CA LEU A 141 1.85 -5.66 -4.82
C LEU A 141 1.02 -4.94 -5.90
N PRO A 142 0.08 -5.63 -6.57
CA PRO A 142 -0.68 -5.05 -7.66
C PRO A 142 -1.71 -4.02 -7.17
N PRO A 143 -2.01 -2.95 -7.94
CA PRO A 143 -2.94 -1.89 -7.53
C PRO A 143 -4.40 -2.35 -7.42
N SER A 144 -4.72 -3.55 -7.92
CA SER A 144 -6.02 -4.21 -7.82
C SER A 144 -6.22 -4.96 -6.51
N LEU A 145 -5.17 -5.15 -5.71
CA LEU A 145 -5.21 -5.93 -4.47
C LEU A 145 -6.14 -5.29 -3.44
N VAL A 146 -7.07 -6.09 -2.91
CA VAL A 146 -8.09 -5.69 -1.92
C VAL A 146 -7.81 -6.32 -0.56
N THR A 147 -7.37 -7.59 -0.55
CA THR A 147 -7.22 -8.38 0.68
C THR A 147 -5.86 -9.06 0.74
N ILE A 148 -5.23 -8.97 1.91
CA ILE A 148 -4.02 -9.70 2.29
C ILE A 148 -4.36 -10.50 3.54
N ASP A 149 -4.48 -11.81 3.39
CA ASP A 149 -4.97 -12.69 4.46
C ASP A 149 -3.89 -13.06 5.48
N GLU A 150 -4.28 -13.87 6.46
CA GLU A 150 -3.47 -14.36 7.56
C GLU A 150 -2.11 -14.88 7.09
N ALA A 151 -1.02 -14.43 7.72
CA ALA A 151 0.35 -14.89 7.52
C ALA A 151 0.84 -14.90 6.06
N ALA A 152 0.19 -14.15 5.16
CA ALA A 152 0.44 -14.21 3.72
C ALA A 152 1.92 -14.01 3.33
N PHE A 153 2.67 -13.18 4.06
CA PHE A 153 4.10 -12.92 3.85
C PHE A 153 4.94 -13.14 5.11
N GLN A 154 4.42 -13.91 6.08
CA GLN A 154 5.14 -14.15 7.31
C GLN A 154 6.49 -14.85 7.03
N SER A 155 7.53 -14.40 7.71
CA SER A 155 8.90 -14.92 7.57
C SER A 155 9.53 -14.72 6.18
N ALA A 156 9.07 -13.73 5.40
CA ALA A 156 9.82 -13.22 4.24
C ALA A 156 11.00 -12.32 4.70
N ILE A 157 11.95 -12.91 5.42
CA ILE A 157 12.97 -12.21 6.22
C ILE A 157 13.87 -11.24 5.44
N LYS A 158 13.98 -11.37 4.11
CA LYS A 158 14.77 -10.49 3.25
C LYS A 158 13.98 -9.32 2.63
N LEU A 159 12.66 -9.27 2.78
CA LEU A 159 11.85 -8.23 2.18
C LEU A 159 12.12 -6.88 2.86
N ALA A 160 12.81 -5.98 2.14
CA ALA A 160 13.34 -4.75 2.73
C ALA A 160 12.37 -3.55 2.68
N SER A 161 11.48 -3.53 1.69
CA SER A 161 10.53 -2.45 1.48
C SER A 161 9.18 -2.97 1.02
N LEU A 162 8.11 -2.39 1.54
CA LEU A 162 6.74 -2.76 1.22
C LEU A 162 5.88 -1.52 0.99
N THR A 163 5.07 -1.55 -0.06
CA THR A 163 4.05 -0.55 -0.33
C THR A 163 2.69 -1.25 -0.40
N ILE A 164 1.79 -0.91 0.51
CA ILE A 164 0.42 -1.42 0.54
C ILE A 164 -0.41 -0.65 -0.52
N PRO A 165 -1.02 -1.34 -1.50
CA PRO A 165 -1.85 -0.71 -2.52
C PRO A 165 -3.07 0.03 -1.96
N SER A 166 -3.57 1.01 -2.71
CA SER A 166 -4.63 1.93 -2.27
C SER A 166 -5.97 1.25 -1.99
N LYS A 167 -6.26 0.14 -2.66
CA LYS A 167 -7.52 -0.61 -2.52
C LYS A 167 -7.52 -1.62 -1.37
N VAL A 168 -6.38 -1.85 -0.73
CA VAL A 168 -6.33 -2.77 0.41
C VAL A 168 -7.16 -2.20 1.55
N THR A 169 -8.07 -3.00 2.07
CA THR A 169 -8.94 -2.64 3.20
C THR A 169 -8.50 -3.29 4.51
N THR A 170 -8.03 -4.54 4.42
CA THR A 170 -7.66 -5.35 5.59
C THR A 170 -6.27 -5.95 5.39
N ILE A 171 -5.45 -5.84 6.42
CA ILE A 171 -4.20 -6.59 6.58
C ILE A 171 -4.45 -7.65 7.64
N GLY A 172 -4.42 -8.93 7.24
CA GLY A 172 -4.73 -10.05 8.11
C GLY A 172 -3.73 -10.30 9.23
N ASP A 173 -4.09 -11.22 10.12
CA ASP A 173 -3.29 -11.57 11.28
C ASP A 173 -1.94 -12.16 10.85
N GLY A 174 -0.85 -11.68 11.43
CA GLY A 174 0.51 -12.11 11.11
C GLY A 174 0.94 -11.87 9.66
N ALA A 175 0.16 -11.16 8.82
CA ALA A 175 0.37 -11.07 7.38
C ALA A 175 1.80 -10.68 6.99
N PHE A 176 2.46 -9.83 7.79
CA PHE A 176 3.84 -9.39 7.63
C PHE A 176 4.67 -9.60 8.91
N ALA A 177 4.37 -10.66 9.67
CA ALA A 177 5.15 -11.02 10.85
C ALA A 177 6.56 -11.50 10.45
N THR A 178 7.55 -11.18 11.29
CA THR A 178 8.96 -11.60 11.14
C THR A 178 9.62 -11.08 9.85
N LEU A 179 9.22 -9.90 9.36
CA LEU A 179 9.93 -9.20 8.29
C LEU A 179 11.16 -8.45 8.84
N VAL A 180 12.18 -9.20 9.26
CA VAL A 180 13.34 -8.64 9.97
C VAL A 180 14.18 -7.65 9.14
N SER A 181 14.08 -7.70 7.80
CA SER A 181 14.76 -6.73 6.92
C SER A 181 13.92 -5.51 6.56
N LEU A 182 12.63 -5.49 6.90
CA LEU A 182 11.71 -4.41 6.53
C LEU A 182 12.13 -3.11 7.21
N ASN A 183 12.61 -2.16 6.41
CA ASN A 183 13.00 -0.82 6.87
C ASN A 183 12.08 0.28 6.35
N ARG A 184 11.26 -0.01 5.32
CA ARG A 184 10.35 0.95 4.70
C ARG A 184 8.97 0.33 4.49
N LEU A 185 7.99 0.83 5.24
CA LEU A 185 6.57 0.54 5.05
C LEU A 185 5.85 1.81 4.60
N SER A 186 5.04 1.72 3.55
CA SER A 186 4.23 2.85 3.07
C SER A 186 2.86 2.38 2.56
N PHE A 187 1.89 3.28 2.57
CA PHE A 187 0.54 3.05 2.05
C PHE A 187 0.31 3.96 0.84
N ALA A 188 -0.16 3.41 -0.27
CA ALA A 188 -0.44 4.19 -1.47
C ALA A 188 -1.65 5.11 -1.23
N ALA A 189 -1.53 6.38 -1.62
CA ALA A 189 -2.60 7.37 -1.49
C ALA A 189 -3.57 7.32 -2.68
N PRO A 190 -4.90 7.43 -2.46
CA PRO A 190 -5.59 7.40 -1.16
C PRO A 190 -5.63 5.97 -0.59
N SER A 191 -5.29 5.79 0.69
CA SER A 191 -5.35 4.48 1.35
C SER A 191 -6.76 4.20 1.87
N HIS A 192 -7.20 2.95 1.78
CA HIS A 192 -8.48 2.47 2.30
C HIS A 192 -8.32 1.45 3.44
N VAL A 193 -7.10 1.29 3.99
CA VAL A 193 -6.85 0.33 5.06
C VAL A 193 -7.61 0.77 6.32
N THR A 194 -8.50 -0.09 6.81
CA THR A 194 -9.28 0.12 8.03
C THR A 194 -8.78 -0.73 9.18
N THR A 195 -8.12 -1.86 8.90
CA THR A 195 -7.72 -2.83 9.92
C THR A 195 -6.32 -3.37 9.67
N ILE A 196 -5.52 -3.35 10.75
CA ILE A 196 -4.25 -4.08 10.87
C ILE A 196 -4.48 -5.20 11.88
N GLY A 197 -4.30 -6.45 11.46
CA GLY A 197 -4.56 -7.65 12.27
C GLY A 197 -3.59 -7.87 13.43
N LEU A 198 -3.87 -8.92 14.21
CA LEU A 198 -3.04 -9.40 15.31
C LEU A 198 -1.64 -9.74 14.79
N SER A 199 -0.58 -9.30 15.46
CA SER A 199 0.83 -9.54 15.09
C SER A 199 1.20 -9.18 13.64
N ALA A 200 0.41 -8.35 12.94
CA ALA A 200 0.55 -8.15 11.50
C ALA A 200 1.94 -7.68 11.06
N PHE A 201 2.67 -6.92 11.87
CA PHE A 201 4.05 -6.46 11.66
C PHE A 201 4.97 -6.81 12.84
N GLN A 202 4.66 -7.90 13.57
CA GLN A 202 5.46 -8.36 14.70
C GLN A 202 6.91 -8.63 14.25
N SER A 203 7.89 -8.26 15.08
CA SER A 203 9.32 -8.47 14.83
C SER A 203 9.87 -7.82 13.54
N ALA A 204 9.30 -6.70 13.10
CA ALA A 204 9.87 -5.86 12.04
C ALA A 204 11.05 -5.02 12.59
N VAL A 205 12.13 -5.69 13.02
CA VAL A 205 13.22 -5.10 13.82
C VAL A 205 13.96 -3.94 13.16
N LYS A 206 13.91 -3.80 11.83
CA LYS A 206 14.55 -2.68 11.10
C LYS A 206 13.61 -1.51 10.80
N LEU A 207 12.32 -1.62 11.12
CA LEU A 207 11.35 -0.57 10.86
C LEU A 207 11.56 0.56 11.86
N THR A 208 11.89 1.76 11.37
CA THR A 208 12.22 2.91 12.24
C THR A 208 11.05 3.85 12.46
N SER A 209 10.18 3.96 11.46
CA SER A 209 9.00 4.81 11.47
C SER A 209 7.92 4.27 10.53
N VAL A 210 6.66 4.58 10.85
CA VAL A 210 5.51 4.25 9.99
C VAL A 210 4.51 5.40 9.98
N SER A 211 3.89 5.64 8.83
CA SER A 211 2.78 6.58 8.68
C SER A 211 1.50 5.81 8.40
N LEU A 212 0.60 5.81 9.37
CA LEU A 212 -0.68 5.10 9.31
C LEU A 212 -1.75 5.98 8.65
N PRO A 213 -2.61 5.39 7.78
CA PRO A 213 -3.59 6.14 7.01
C PRO A 213 -4.74 6.66 7.88
N SER A 214 -5.44 7.70 7.39
CA SER A 214 -6.54 8.33 8.13
C SER A 214 -7.79 7.46 8.26
N THR A 215 -7.88 6.41 7.46
CA THR A 215 -8.99 5.44 7.43
C THR A 215 -8.83 4.33 8.48
N LEU A 216 -7.67 4.25 9.14
CA LEU A 216 -7.37 3.17 10.07
C LEU A 216 -8.28 3.25 11.31
N ALA A 217 -9.08 2.20 11.52
CA ALA A 217 -10.02 2.09 12.62
C ALA A 217 -9.48 1.21 13.75
N SER A 218 -8.72 0.16 13.44
CA SER A 218 -8.20 -0.80 14.42
C SER A 218 -6.79 -1.29 14.14
N ILE A 219 -6.04 -1.52 15.22
CA ILE A 219 -4.72 -2.14 15.27
C ILE A 219 -4.82 -3.33 16.24
N GLY A 220 -4.52 -4.53 15.74
CA GLY A 220 -4.58 -5.77 16.51
C GLY A 220 -3.56 -5.84 17.65
N ALA A 221 -3.77 -6.80 18.56
CA ALA A 221 -2.82 -7.09 19.62
C ALA A 221 -1.46 -7.48 19.01
N PHE A 222 -0.36 -7.11 19.67
CA PHE A 222 1.02 -7.41 19.23
C PHE A 222 1.39 -6.92 17.81
N ALA A 223 0.58 -6.07 17.17
CA ALA A 223 0.73 -5.74 15.76
C ALA A 223 2.13 -5.22 15.36
N PHE A 224 2.81 -4.49 16.24
CA PHE A 224 4.20 -4.01 16.03
C PHE A 224 5.15 -4.49 17.13
N GLU A 225 4.75 -5.50 17.91
CA GLU A 225 5.54 -6.02 19.01
C GLU A 225 6.93 -6.45 18.53
N GLY A 226 7.97 -6.12 19.29
CA GLY A 226 9.36 -6.51 18.96
C GLY A 226 9.95 -5.76 17.77
N SER A 227 9.29 -4.72 17.25
CA SER A 227 9.87 -3.79 16.27
C SER A 227 10.83 -2.83 16.98
N THR A 228 11.97 -3.37 17.44
CA THR A 228 12.88 -2.72 18.40
C THR A 228 13.44 -1.36 17.97
N LEU A 229 13.48 -1.05 16.67
CA LEU A 229 13.91 0.26 16.15
C LEU A 229 12.76 1.23 15.86
N LEU A 230 11.50 0.82 16.05
CA LEU A 230 10.33 1.64 15.75
C LEU A 230 10.20 2.76 16.79
N SER A 231 10.64 3.95 16.38
CA SER A 231 10.77 5.13 17.25
C SER A 231 9.67 6.16 17.05
N SER A 232 8.95 6.11 15.92
CA SER A 232 7.87 7.05 15.64
C SER A 232 6.78 6.45 14.77
N ILE A 233 5.54 6.73 15.15
CA ILE A 233 4.33 6.33 14.44
C ILE A 233 3.53 7.61 14.17
N SER A 234 3.32 7.93 12.91
CA SER A 234 2.48 9.05 12.50
C SER A 234 1.07 8.58 12.22
N PHE A 235 0.07 9.22 12.82
CA PHE A 235 -1.33 8.94 12.58
C PHE A 235 -1.97 10.08 11.79
N ALA A 236 -2.68 9.76 10.71
CA ALA A 236 -3.38 10.75 9.89
C ALA A 236 -4.89 10.85 10.20
N GLY A 237 -5.42 9.99 11.08
CA GLY A 237 -6.84 9.88 11.40
C GLY A 237 -7.11 10.01 12.90
N ILE A 238 -8.37 9.84 13.29
CA ILE A 238 -8.73 9.73 14.71
C ILE A 238 -8.03 8.51 15.35
N ALA A 239 -7.91 8.51 16.68
CA ALA A 239 -7.28 7.39 17.37
C ALA A 239 -7.97 6.06 17.05
N PRO A 240 -7.24 5.07 16.51
CA PRO A 240 -7.78 3.74 16.28
C PRO A 240 -7.95 3.00 17.61
N THR A 241 -8.77 1.95 17.61
CA THR A 241 -8.73 0.96 18.69
C THR A 241 -7.40 0.20 18.62
N VAL A 242 -6.73 0.05 19.75
CA VAL A 242 -5.41 -0.60 19.82
C VAL A 242 -5.51 -1.82 20.73
N GLY A 243 -5.16 -2.98 20.19
CA GLY A 243 -5.09 -4.24 20.94
C GLY A 243 -3.96 -4.25 21.97
N GLY A 244 -4.04 -5.18 22.92
CA GLY A 244 -3.03 -5.33 23.98
C GLY A 244 -1.62 -5.52 23.40
N ALA A 245 -0.63 -4.86 24.03
CA ALA A 245 0.78 -4.99 23.68
C ALA A 245 1.12 -4.70 22.19
N ALA A 246 0.26 -3.97 21.46
CA ALA A 246 0.48 -3.68 20.04
C ALA A 246 1.81 -2.97 19.76
N PHE A 247 2.35 -2.26 20.75
CA PHE A 247 3.58 -1.48 20.68
C PHE A 247 4.60 -1.92 21.75
N ASP A 248 4.54 -3.15 22.25
CA ASP A 248 5.50 -3.65 23.23
C ASP A 248 6.86 -3.97 22.59
N ALA A 249 7.94 -3.87 23.37
CA ALA A 249 9.30 -4.14 22.91
C ALA A 249 9.72 -3.37 21.64
N ILE A 250 9.18 -2.16 21.44
CA ILE A 250 9.66 -1.22 20.42
C ILE A 250 10.78 -0.32 20.97
N ALA A 251 11.14 0.75 20.27
CA ALA A 251 12.19 1.67 20.73
C ALA A 251 11.88 2.26 22.13
N THR A 252 12.91 2.64 22.87
CA THR A 252 12.82 3.02 24.29
C THR A 252 11.95 4.24 24.60
N VAL A 253 11.82 5.18 23.66
CA VAL A 253 10.97 6.38 23.81
C VAL A 253 10.20 6.60 22.52
N PRO A 254 9.21 5.75 22.24
CA PRO A 254 8.52 5.76 20.97
C PRO A 254 7.48 6.89 20.95
N LEU A 255 7.33 7.54 19.79
CA LEU A 255 6.49 8.73 19.65
C LEU A 255 5.25 8.46 18.82
N ALA A 256 4.07 8.85 19.33
CA ALA A 256 2.85 8.98 18.54
C ALA A 256 2.76 10.41 17.98
N LEU A 257 3.02 10.57 16.68
CA LEU A 257 2.94 11.85 15.97
C LEU A 257 1.51 12.08 15.47
N VAL A 258 0.82 13.07 16.05
CA VAL A 258 -0.62 13.32 15.79
C VAL A 258 -0.87 14.80 15.52
N SER A 259 -1.65 15.15 14.49
CA SER A 259 -1.99 16.56 14.26
C SER A 259 -2.97 17.07 15.32
N ALA A 260 -2.89 18.37 15.66
CA ALA A 260 -3.62 18.96 16.79
C ALA A 260 -5.17 18.90 16.69
N ASN A 261 -5.69 18.59 15.50
CA ASN A 261 -7.10 18.45 15.21
C ASN A 261 -7.61 17.00 15.30
N LEU A 262 -6.74 16.03 15.61
CA LEU A 262 -7.12 14.63 15.78
C LEU A 262 -7.49 14.36 17.24
N THR A 263 -8.51 13.53 17.44
CA THR A 263 -9.07 13.22 18.76
C THR A 263 -8.79 11.77 19.15
N GLY A 264 -8.82 11.48 20.46
CA GLY A 264 -8.70 10.13 21.01
C GLY A 264 -7.29 9.71 21.44
N TYR A 265 -6.28 10.56 21.24
CA TYR A 265 -4.89 10.28 21.65
C TYR A 265 -4.54 10.78 23.06
N GLY A 266 -5.39 11.58 23.69
CA GLY A 266 -5.06 12.30 24.92
C GLY A 266 -4.33 13.62 24.64
N VAL A 267 -3.53 14.08 25.60
CA VAL A 267 -2.83 15.38 25.54
C VAL A 267 -1.37 15.18 25.12
N ALA A 268 -0.73 16.21 24.58
CA ALA A 268 0.69 16.11 24.25
C ALA A 268 1.52 15.75 25.50
N GLY A 269 2.31 14.69 25.40
CA GLY A 269 3.11 14.12 26.48
C GLY A 269 2.44 12.96 27.23
N SER A 270 1.16 12.67 27.02
CA SER A 270 0.51 11.49 27.60
C SER A 270 0.98 10.21 26.93
N ASP A 271 0.75 9.09 27.63
CA ASP A 271 0.90 7.75 27.06
C ASP A 271 -0.30 7.38 26.17
N PHE A 272 -0.02 6.78 25.03
CA PHE A 272 -0.99 6.18 24.12
C PHE A 272 -0.50 4.76 23.80
N HIS A 273 -0.88 3.80 24.65
CA HIS A 273 -0.50 2.38 24.53
C HIS A 273 1.02 2.18 24.44
N GLY A 274 1.79 2.85 25.31
CA GLY A 274 3.26 2.83 25.29
C GLY A 274 3.92 3.89 24.40
N LEU A 275 3.14 4.66 23.63
CA LEU A 275 3.66 5.74 22.79
C LEU A 275 3.49 7.11 23.48
N THR A 276 4.56 7.90 23.53
CA THR A 276 4.45 9.29 24.00
C THR A 276 3.81 10.17 22.92
N VAL A 277 2.65 10.74 23.21
CA VAL A 277 1.92 11.60 22.28
C VAL A 277 2.68 12.89 22.03
N ARG A 278 2.93 13.20 20.76
CA ARG A 278 3.63 14.39 20.31
C ARG A 278 2.85 15.02 19.17
N ASN A 279 2.40 16.25 19.38
CA ASN A 279 1.96 17.06 18.26
C ASN A 279 3.20 17.42 17.43
N PRO A 280 3.19 17.27 16.08
CA PRO A 280 4.30 17.70 15.27
C PRO A 280 4.49 19.19 15.49
N VAL A 281 5.57 19.53 16.17
CA VAL A 281 5.97 20.91 16.39
C VAL A 281 6.43 21.43 15.03
N LEU A 282 5.76 22.46 14.50
CA LEU A 282 6.19 23.11 13.27
C LEU A 282 7.45 23.95 13.60
N ALA A 283 8.61 23.33 13.52
CA ALA A 283 9.89 24.02 13.68
C ALA A 283 10.26 24.72 12.36
N LEU A 284 9.68 25.88 12.11
CA LEU A 284 10.17 26.78 11.07
C LEU A 284 11.56 27.29 11.48
N THR A 285 12.60 27.12 10.67
CA THR A 285 13.95 27.67 10.97
C THR A 285 14.26 28.96 10.23
N LYS A 286 15.17 29.77 10.81
CA LYS A 286 15.63 31.06 10.25
C LYS A 286 15.90 30.96 8.74
N GLY A 287 15.26 31.83 7.97
CA GLY A 287 15.52 31.97 6.53
C GLY A 287 15.74 33.43 6.13
N LYS A 288 16.17 33.63 4.90
CA LYS A 288 16.29 34.95 4.27
C LYS A 288 15.35 35.01 3.07
N VAL A 289 14.52 36.05 3.01
CA VAL A 289 13.64 36.30 1.85
C VAL A 289 14.01 37.63 1.24
N LYS A 290 14.21 37.63 -0.07
CA LYS A 290 14.46 38.86 -0.84
C LYS A 290 13.11 39.50 -1.15
N ALA A 291 12.72 40.48 -0.33
CA ALA A 291 11.62 41.37 -0.70
C ALA A 291 12.14 42.29 -1.82
N THR A 292 11.24 42.80 -2.65
CA THR A 292 11.46 43.46 -3.96
C THR A 292 12.37 44.70 -3.98
N ARG A 293 13.11 44.98 -2.88
CA ARG A 293 14.29 45.88 -2.75
C ARG A 293 14.97 45.78 -1.35
N SER A 294 14.76 44.74 -0.53
CA SER A 294 15.36 44.63 0.82
C SER A 294 15.51 43.18 1.31
N LEU A 295 16.53 42.92 2.12
CA LEU A 295 16.77 41.61 2.74
C LEU A 295 15.92 41.49 4.01
N VAL A 296 14.96 40.57 4.02
CA VAL A 296 14.14 40.27 5.21
C VAL A 296 14.70 39.01 5.85
N THR A 297 15.12 39.13 7.10
CA THR A 297 15.51 38.01 7.95
C THR A 297 14.36 37.69 8.89
N TRP A 298 14.08 36.42 9.11
CA TRP A 298 13.07 36.04 10.10
C TRP A 298 13.69 35.10 11.12
N THR A 299 13.26 35.26 12.36
CA THR A 299 13.71 34.47 13.50
C THR A 299 12.49 33.96 14.20
N THR A 300 12.34 32.65 14.21
CA THR A 300 11.20 31.96 14.81
C THR A 300 11.49 31.59 16.24
N SER A 301 10.42 31.55 17.02
CA SER A 301 10.30 30.74 18.22
C SER A 301 9.30 29.62 17.92
N VAL A 302 9.55 28.46 18.50
CA VAL A 302 8.83 27.18 18.33
C VAL A 302 7.31 27.37 18.40
N MET A 303 6.56 26.83 17.44
CA MET A 303 5.07 26.90 17.45
C MET A 303 4.47 25.51 17.23
N ALA A 304 3.52 25.14 18.10
CA ALA A 304 2.62 24.01 17.89
C ALA A 304 1.66 24.29 16.71
N PRO A 305 0.99 23.27 16.14
CA PRO A 305 -0.08 23.50 15.16
C PRO A 305 -1.21 24.33 15.80
N GLY A 306 -1.43 25.55 15.32
CA GLY A 306 -2.35 26.54 15.89
C GLY A 306 -1.97 27.98 15.49
N ALA A 307 -2.71 28.98 16.01
CA ALA A 307 -2.39 30.39 15.80
C ALA A 307 -1.13 30.76 16.62
N GLY A 308 -0.03 31.01 15.93
CA GLY A 308 1.24 31.39 16.56
C GLY A 308 1.74 32.76 16.11
N LYS A 309 2.62 33.40 16.90
CA LYS A 309 3.23 34.70 16.55
C LYS A 309 4.66 34.50 16.07
N ILE A 310 4.97 34.87 14.82
CA ILE A 310 6.35 34.92 14.29
C ILE A 310 6.89 36.35 14.36
N LYS A 311 8.14 36.51 14.82
CA LYS A 311 8.90 37.75 14.75
C LYS A 311 9.64 37.88 13.40
N LEU A 312 9.22 38.84 12.59
CA LEU A 312 9.87 39.18 11.31
C LEU A 312 10.79 40.38 11.53
N THR A 313 12.06 40.29 11.11
CA THR A 313 13.04 41.40 11.23
C THR A 313 13.60 41.79 9.85
N ALA A 314 13.16 42.91 9.31
CA ALA A 314 13.71 43.46 8.07
C ALA A 314 14.83 44.47 8.37
N THR A 315 15.91 44.44 7.60
CA THR A 315 16.94 45.50 7.65
C THR A 315 16.75 46.41 6.44
N THR A 316 16.53 47.70 6.71
CA THR A 316 16.41 48.72 5.65
C THR A 316 17.79 49.02 5.04
N ARG A 317 17.81 49.69 3.88
CA ARG A 317 19.06 50.09 3.20
C ARG A 317 19.97 50.98 4.04
N ALA A 318 19.41 51.71 5.01
CA ALA A 318 20.14 52.55 5.96
C ALA A 318 20.64 51.77 7.20
N GLY A 319 20.66 50.43 7.17
CA GLY A 319 21.09 49.60 8.29
C GLY A 319 20.09 49.48 9.44
N ARG A 320 18.99 50.24 9.42
CA ARG A 320 17.97 50.22 10.48
C ARG A 320 17.17 48.91 10.46
N ARG A 321 17.10 48.22 11.61
CA ARG A 321 16.29 47.00 11.80
C ARG A 321 14.85 47.38 12.15
N VAL A 322 13.90 46.80 11.44
CA VAL A 322 12.45 46.93 11.67
C VAL A 322 11.91 45.55 12.05
N THR A 323 11.26 45.47 13.21
CA THR A 323 10.66 44.24 13.71
C THR A 323 9.14 44.34 13.62
N THR A 324 8.47 43.30 13.13
CA THR A 324 7.01 43.17 13.22
C THR A 324 6.62 41.77 13.67
N HIS A 325 5.47 41.65 14.33
CA HIS A 325 4.89 40.38 14.74
C HIS A 325 3.79 40.00 13.76
N CYS A 326 3.84 38.77 13.27
CA CYS A 326 2.82 38.23 12.38
C CYS A 326 2.07 37.09 13.05
N THR A 327 0.74 37.11 12.97
CA THR A 327 -0.08 35.95 13.33
C THR A 327 -0.06 34.95 12.18
N VAL A 328 0.30 33.72 12.50
CA VAL A 328 0.45 32.62 11.56
C VAL A 328 -0.65 31.60 11.79
N ASN A 329 -1.39 31.31 10.73
CA ASN A 329 -2.33 30.19 10.68
C ASN A 329 -1.70 29.05 9.89
N VAL A 330 -1.60 27.89 10.52
CA VAL A 330 -1.12 26.65 9.91
C VAL A 330 -2.34 25.78 9.61
N THR A 331 -2.61 25.52 8.33
CA THR A 331 -3.70 24.62 7.91
C THR A 331 -3.10 23.35 7.33
N SER A 332 -3.50 22.18 7.85
CA SER A 332 -3.16 20.91 7.21
C SER A 332 -4.00 20.74 5.94
N THR A 333 -3.38 20.20 4.90
CA THR A 333 -4.07 19.75 3.70
C THR A 333 -3.96 18.23 3.61
N ALA A 334 -4.84 17.58 2.84
CA ALA A 334 -5.04 16.13 2.79
C ALA A 334 -3.80 15.26 2.46
N ALA A 335 -2.64 15.87 2.19
CA ALA A 335 -1.38 15.20 1.86
C ALA A 335 -0.26 15.43 2.89
N GLY A 336 -0.58 15.81 4.13
CA GLY A 336 0.44 16.13 5.15
C GLY A 336 1.22 17.41 4.84
N VAL A 337 0.69 18.24 3.94
CA VAL A 337 1.25 19.53 3.54
C VAL A 337 0.64 20.63 4.41
N TYR A 338 1.49 21.39 5.08
CA TYR A 338 1.09 22.50 5.95
C TYR A 338 1.20 23.83 5.19
N ALA A 339 0.08 24.53 4.98
CA ALA A 339 0.08 25.89 4.46
C ALA A 339 0.21 26.90 5.60
N VAL A 340 1.07 27.92 5.42
CA VAL A 340 1.38 28.91 6.44
C VAL A 340 0.95 30.29 5.95
N ALA A 341 -0.13 30.85 6.51
CA ALA A 341 -0.62 32.18 6.17
C ALA A 341 -0.21 33.21 7.24
N CYS A 342 0.37 34.34 6.82
CA CYS A 342 0.83 35.41 7.71
C CYS A 342 0.02 36.70 7.48
N LYS A 343 -0.66 37.21 8.53
CA LYS A 343 -1.38 38.50 8.54
C LYS A 343 -0.69 39.50 9.47
N ILE A 344 -0.27 40.65 8.92
CA ILE A 344 0.32 41.77 9.70
C ILE A 344 -0.83 42.69 10.12
N GLY A 345 -0.97 42.95 11.43
CA GLY A 345 -1.96 43.88 11.97
C GLY A 345 -1.62 45.34 11.64
N LYS A 346 -2.65 46.19 11.48
CA LYS A 346 -2.48 47.65 11.35
C LYS A 346 -1.99 48.23 12.68
N SER A 347 -0.69 48.32 12.93
CA SER A 347 -0.20 49.07 14.09
C SER A 347 1.19 49.66 13.86
N GLY A 348 1.30 50.97 14.09
CA GLY A 348 2.56 51.70 14.27
C GLY A 348 2.92 52.61 13.10
N ARG A 349 2.59 53.90 13.23
CA ARG A 349 3.07 54.99 12.35
C ARG A 349 4.60 54.97 12.28
N GLY A 350 5.12 54.47 11.16
CA GLY A 350 6.54 54.44 10.81
C GLY A 350 6.77 53.69 9.49
N ALA A 351 5.75 53.72 8.62
CA ALA A 351 5.52 52.75 7.57
C ALA A 351 6.64 52.69 6.53
N LEU A 352 7.06 51.45 6.23
CA LEU A 352 7.27 51.04 4.83
C LEU A 352 6.12 51.65 4.02
N ARG A 353 6.40 52.70 3.23
CA ARG A 353 5.43 53.60 2.57
C ARG A 353 4.43 52.93 1.60
N ARG A 354 4.27 51.60 1.59
CA ARG A 354 3.63 50.85 0.51
C ARG A 354 2.87 49.62 1.01
N GLY A 355 1.69 49.84 1.62
CA GLY A 355 0.59 48.87 1.75
C GLY A 355 0.84 47.62 2.62
N PRO A 356 -0.23 46.85 2.93
CA PRO A 356 -0.10 45.59 3.64
C PRO A 356 0.69 44.59 2.78
N LEU A 357 1.79 44.06 3.32
CA LEU A 357 2.56 42.98 2.69
C LEU A 357 1.78 41.68 2.89
N LYS A 358 1.35 41.05 1.79
CA LYS A 358 0.78 39.70 1.81
C LYS A 358 1.94 38.72 1.57
N LEU A 359 2.37 38.05 2.63
CA LEU A 359 3.35 36.98 2.55
C LEU A 359 2.60 35.66 2.35
N THR A 360 2.64 35.11 1.13
CA THR A 360 2.09 33.78 0.85
C THR A 360 3.24 32.78 0.92
N ILE A 361 3.22 31.90 1.94
CA ILE A 361 4.17 30.79 2.05
C ILE A 361 3.47 29.56 1.47
N THR A 362 3.77 29.24 0.22
CA THR A 362 3.31 28.00 -0.41
C THR A 362 4.43 26.99 -0.32
N THR A 363 4.54 26.28 0.79
CA THR A 363 5.46 25.14 0.89
C THR A 363 4.68 23.89 1.26
N ALA A 364 4.63 22.94 0.34
CA ALA A 364 4.41 21.56 0.69
C ALA A 364 5.60 21.10 1.55
N PHE A 365 5.37 20.84 2.83
CA PHE A 365 6.36 20.21 3.68
C PHE A 365 5.78 18.94 4.29
N THR A 366 6.37 17.81 3.95
CA THR A 366 6.21 16.54 4.65
C THR A 366 7.20 16.50 5.82
N PRO A 367 6.74 16.37 7.07
CA PRO A 367 7.65 16.26 8.22
C PRO A 367 8.55 15.04 8.06
N THR A 368 9.83 15.28 7.78
CA THR A 368 10.87 14.24 7.76
C THR A 368 11.43 14.12 9.18
N VAL A 369 11.19 12.99 9.84
CA VAL A 369 11.72 12.70 11.18
C VAL A 369 13.22 12.42 11.05
N GLY A 370 14.05 13.12 11.84
CA GLY A 370 15.47 12.76 12.01
C GLY A 370 16.54 13.68 11.40
N ARG A 371 16.20 14.82 10.78
CA ARG A 371 17.21 15.86 10.44
C ARG A 371 16.80 17.25 10.93
N LYS A 372 17.76 17.92 11.57
CA LYS A 372 17.72 19.37 11.80
C LYS A 372 17.47 20.07 10.47
N THR A 373 16.38 20.84 10.40
CA THR A 373 16.13 21.94 9.46
C THR A 373 15.91 21.59 7.98
N THR A 374 14.71 21.85 7.47
CA THR A 374 14.44 21.88 6.02
C THR A 374 14.50 23.32 5.54
N LYS A 375 15.38 23.61 4.56
CA LYS A 375 15.40 24.91 3.89
C LYS A 375 14.13 25.05 3.04
N VAL A 376 13.26 25.97 3.41
CA VAL A 376 12.13 26.40 2.58
C VAL A 376 12.67 26.94 1.25
N GLN A 377 12.39 26.22 0.15
CA GLN A 377 12.69 26.70 -1.19
C GLN A 377 11.54 27.57 -1.70
N ALA A 378 11.89 28.81 -2.05
CA ALA A 378 11.09 29.85 -2.68
C ALA A 378 9.93 30.46 -1.86
N LEU A 379 10.07 31.74 -1.53
CA LEU A 379 9.00 32.61 -1.02
C LEU A 379 8.69 33.69 -2.05
N THR A 380 7.43 33.80 -2.48
CA THR A 380 6.99 34.86 -3.41
C THR A 380 6.20 35.92 -2.65
N LEU A 381 6.75 37.12 -2.55
CA LEU A 381 6.03 38.28 -2.04
C LEU A 381 5.14 38.86 -3.15
N LYS A 382 3.82 38.81 -2.98
CA LYS A 382 2.87 39.50 -3.86
C LYS A 382 2.33 40.74 -3.17
N ARG A 383 2.34 41.87 -3.88
CA ARG A 383 1.70 43.11 -3.44
C ARG A 383 0.19 42.85 -3.38
N ALA A 384 -0.46 43.16 -2.25
CA ALA A 384 -1.91 43.28 -2.26
C ALA A 384 -2.25 44.46 -3.20
N ARG A 385 -3.05 44.21 -4.24
CA ARG A 385 -3.65 45.29 -5.03
C ARG A 385 -4.69 45.99 -4.17
#